data_AF-A0A7R8X8D1-F1
#
_entry.id   AF-A0A7R8X8D1-F1
#
_cell.length_a   1.000
_cell.length_b   1.000
_cell.length_c   1.000
_cell.angle_alpha   90.00
_cell.angle_beta   90.00
_cell.angle_gamma   90.00
#
_symmetry.space_group_name_H-M   'P 1'
#
loop_
_entity.id
_entity.type
_entity.pdbx_description
1 polymer ?
#
loop_
_entity_poly.entity_id
_entity_poly.type
_entity_poly.pdbx_seq_one_letter_code
_entity_poly.pdbx_strand_id
1 'polypeptide(L)'
;MEQILFDSVEHRTSLSAFGQACSPPAAPWNQRVLVIVLVEIAALCIDDSNCDYYIKRSYANLKLDKFTESKRDAEAAINLSPDNPKAFLRKAITCFHLGEYKEALKSFETVLRIDESTPGIRQWITWCKERLDRSKKDLSPVIQENEAELKAYAMASVEDIGDAPLPATPGGSTGKVKHDWYQTQTHVIVTVMLKGISKDDLKVHVTETTLSVTALLPNGNEYSLELDLAHPILDSDCVTKILPSKVEIKLKKRDDIFWAALEGDGTPALKPASLTSQSCASDSKREYPSSSKHKHDWDALAAEVAKSENEEQGEGEAGLNQLFQKIYSQGSDEVRKAMNKSYYESGGTVLSTNWNDISQKKVEVKPPDGMEFKTWEK
;
A
#
# COMPACT_ATOMS: atom_id res chain seq x y z
N MET A 1 9.12 0.78 54.10
CA MET A 1 8.68 -0.39 54.86
C MET A 1 7.30 -0.75 54.33
N GLU A 2 7.27 -1.36 53.14
CA GLU A 2 7.23 -2.82 52.95
C GLU A 2 5.83 -3.41 53.21
N GLN A 3 5.34 -4.09 52.17
CA GLN A 3 4.37 -5.19 52.19
C GLN A 3 3.09 -5.00 53.01
N ILE A 4 1.95 -4.77 52.32
CA ILE A 4 0.82 -5.72 52.34
C ILE A 4 0.24 -5.80 50.92
N LEU A 5 0.57 -6.91 50.27
CA LEU A 5 -0.05 -7.45 49.05
C LEU A 5 -1.33 -8.21 49.42
N PHE A 6 -2.25 -8.30 48.46
CA PHE A 6 -3.29 -9.34 48.33
C PHE A 6 -4.41 -9.39 49.39
N ASP A 7 -5.57 -8.85 49.04
CA ASP A 7 -6.86 -9.57 48.97
C ASP A 7 -8.04 -8.59 49.00
N SER A 8 -8.70 -8.40 47.86
CA SER A 8 -10.16 -8.30 47.76
C SER A 8 -10.57 -7.97 46.33
N VAL A 9 -10.69 -9.05 45.55
CA VAL A 9 -11.81 -9.20 44.65
C VAL A 9 -13.07 -8.99 45.47
N GLU A 10 -13.86 -7.96 45.12
CA GLU A 10 -15.31 -7.80 45.32
C GLU A 10 -15.65 -6.33 45.60
N HIS A 11 -15.81 -5.56 44.52
CA HIS A 11 -16.91 -4.59 44.44
C HIS A 11 -17.30 -4.41 42.97
N ARG A 12 -18.07 -5.39 42.48
CA ARG A 12 -19.05 -5.15 41.42
C ARG A 12 -19.98 -4.05 41.90
N THR A 13 -19.94 -2.88 41.28
CA THR A 13 -21.09 -1.99 41.21
C THR A 13 -21.16 -1.27 39.86
N SER A 14 -22.24 -1.56 39.14
CA SER A 14 -22.97 -0.65 38.24
C SER A 14 -22.32 -0.20 36.93
N LEU A 15 -22.34 -1.09 35.92
CA LEU A 15 -22.55 -0.70 34.52
C LEU A 15 -23.78 -1.45 33.98
N SER A 16 -24.97 -1.00 34.39
CA SER A 16 -26.28 -1.50 33.93
C SER A 16 -26.99 -0.53 32.97
N ALA A 17 -26.28 0.44 32.40
CA ALA A 17 -26.88 1.46 31.55
C ALA A 17 -26.04 1.75 30.31
N PHE A 18 -25.97 0.78 29.39
CA PHE A 18 -25.88 1.05 27.95
C PHE A 18 -26.51 -0.13 27.21
N GLY A 19 -27.83 -0.02 27.02
CA GLY A 19 -28.58 -0.95 26.20
C GLY A 19 -28.20 -0.82 24.73
N GLN A 20 -28.19 -1.98 24.06
CA GLN A 20 -28.45 -2.19 22.63
C GLN A 20 -27.83 -1.17 21.66
N ALA A 21 -26.64 -1.50 21.18
CA ALA A 21 -26.25 -1.18 19.80
C ALA A 21 -25.44 -2.36 19.24
N CYS A 22 -25.99 -2.95 18.17
CA CYS A 22 -25.45 -3.95 17.25
C CYS A 22 -24.11 -4.63 17.62
N SER A 23 -24.15 -5.96 17.82
CA SER A 23 -22.97 -6.79 17.59
C SER A 23 -22.42 -6.48 16.19
N PRO A 24 -21.18 -6.01 16.05
CA PRO A 24 -20.61 -5.78 14.74
C PRO A 24 -20.40 -7.12 14.04
N PRO A 25 -20.62 -7.20 12.71
CA PRO A 25 -20.28 -8.39 11.94
C PRO A 25 -18.79 -8.69 12.11
N ALA A 26 -18.40 -9.96 12.02
CA ALA A 26 -17.06 -10.46 12.29
C ALA A 26 -16.00 -9.67 11.50
N ALA A 27 -15.49 -8.59 12.10
CA ALA A 27 -14.43 -7.80 11.52
C ALA A 27 -13.17 -8.68 11.45
N PRO A 28 -12.40 -8.61 10.35
CA PRO A 28 -11.15 -9.35 10.22
C PRO A 28 -10.28 -9.10 11.45
N TRP A 29 -9.58 -10.13 11.91
CA TRP A 29 -8.79 -10.14 13.16
C TRP A 29 -7.96 -8.86 13.38
N ASN A 30 -7.46 -8.26 12.30
CA ASN A 30 -6.69 -7.01 12.30
C ASN A 30 -7.48 -5.78 12.82
N GLN A 31 -8.77 -5.66 12.50
CA GLN A 31 -9.63 -4.56 12.99
C GLN A 31 -10.03 -4.75 14.45
N ARG A 32 -10.19 -6.00 14.92
CA ARG A 32 -10.46 -6.28 16.33
C ARG A 32 -9.27 -5.92 17.23
N VAL A 33 -8.05 -6.23 16.80
CA VAL A 33 -6.83 -5.81 17.51
C VAL A 33 -6.69 -4.29 17.50
N LEU A 34 -7.03 -3.63 16.38
CA LEU A 34 -7.03 -2.17 16.30
C LEU A 34 -8.03 -1.54 17.28
N VAL A 35 -9.25 -2.06 17.36
CA VAL A 35 -10.29 -1.59 18.30
C VAL A 35 -9.86 -1.83 19.75
N ILE A 36 -9.28 -2.98 20.08
CA ILE A 36 -8.79 -3.28 21.44
C ILE A 36 -7.63 -2.35 21.83
N VAL A 37 -6.67 -2.13 20.93
CA VAL A 37 -5.54 -1.22 21.16
C VAL A 37 -6.03 0.23 21.30
N LEU A 38 -7.01 0.66 20.49
CA LEU A 38 -7.61 2.00 20.60
C LEU A 38 -8.41 2.18 21.91
N VAL A 39 -9.12 1.16 22.38
CA VAL A 39 -9.85 1.18 23.66
C VAL A 39 -8.88 1.20 24.85
N GLU A 40 -7.76 0.47 24.79
CA GLU A 40 -6.70 0.53 25.83
C GLU A 40 -5.94 1.86 25.83
N ILE A 41 -5.68 2.44 24.66
CA ILE A 41 -5.07 3.77 24.52
C ILE A 41 -5.97 4.82 25.18
N ALA A 42 -7.29 4.78 24.94
CA ALA A 42 -8.24 5.71 25.56
C ALA A 42 -8.30 5.58 27.10
N ALA A 43 -8.17 4.36 27.63
CA ALA A 43 -8.11 4.11 29.07
C ALA A 43 -6.82 4.61 29.74
N LEU A 44 -5.70 4.63 29.00
CA LEU A 44 -4.38 5.07 29.48
C LEU A 44 -4.12 6.58 29.30
N CYS A 45 -4.98 7.31 28.57
CA CYS A 45 -4.90 8.76 28.37
C CYS A 45 -5.04 9.61 29.65
N ILE A 46 -5.17 8.99 30.83
CA ILE A 46 -5.34 9.67 32.12
C ILE A 46 -3.98 10.18 32.66
N ASP A 47 -2.86 9.56 32.27
CA ASP A 47 -1.52 9.94 32.72
C ASP A 47 -0.53 10.10 31.55
N ASP A 48 -0.18 11.34 31.22
CA ASP A 48 0.82 11.70 30.19
C ASP A 48 2.25 11.24 30.50
N SER A 49 2.47 10.72 31.71
CA SER A 49 3.77 10.23 32.18
C SER A 49 4.04 8.76 31.86
N ASN A 50 3.07 8.02 31.29
CA ASN A 50 3.23 6.60 31.06
C ASN A 50 3.86 6.29 29.67
N CYS A 51 5.08 5.71 29.68
CA CYS A 51 5.79 5.29 28.46
C CYS A 51 5.00 4.25 27.63
N ASP A 52 4.31 3.31 28.28
CA ASP A 52 3.60 2.23 27.59
C ASP A 52 2.45 2.75 26.71
N TYR A 53 1.83 3.86 27.09
CA TYR A 53 0.82 4.54 26.28
C TYR A 53 1.39 4.96 24.92
N TYR A 54 2.53 5.65 24.94
CA TYR A 54 3.22 6.12 23.73
C TYR A 54 3.70 4.94 22.85
N ILE A 55 4.16 3.84 23.46
CA ILE A 55 4.56 2.63 22.73
C ILE A 55 3.37 1.98 22.02
N LYS A 56 2.22 1.87 22.71
CA LYS A 56 0.98 1.30 22.13
C LYS A 56 0.41 2.20 21.03
N ARG A 57 0.41 3.52 21.24
CA ARG A 57 -0.04 4.51 20.25
C ARG A 57 0.85 4.51 19.01
N SER A 58 2.17 4.49 19.17
CA SER A 58 3.13 4.30 18.08
C SER A 58 2.84 3.03 17.28
N TYR A 59 2.58 1.91 17.96
CA TYR A 59 2.24 0.66 17.28
C TYR A 59 0.93 0.74 16.49
N ALA A 60 -0.10 1.37 17.04
CA ALA A 60 -1.36 1.60 16.33
C ALA A 60 -1.14 2.47 15.09
N ASN A 61 -0.39 3.56 15.22
CA ASN A 61 -0.04 4.45 14.10
C ASN A 61 0.77 3.73 13.02
N LEU A 62 1.67 2.83 13.41
CA LEU A 62 2.40 1.97 12.47
C LEU A 62 1.48 1.04 11.68
N LYS A 63 0.44 0.48 12.33
CA LYS A 63 -0.58 -0.34 11.65
C LYS A 63 -1.55 0.45 10.79
N LEU A 64 -1.65 1.76 11.02
CA LEU A 64 -2.42 2.70 10.21
C LEU A 64 -1.57 3.39 9.11
N ASP A 65 -0.34 2.93 8.89
CA ASP A 65 0.65 3.52 7.97
C ASP A 65 0.95 5.01 8.21
N LYS A 66 0.68 5.50 9.42
CA LYS A 66 0.99 6.88 9.86
C LYS A 66 2.38 6.95 10.47
N PHE A 67 3.40 6.77 9.63
CA PHE A 67 4.78 6.60 10.09
C PHE A 67 5.37 7.84 10.78
N THR A 68 5.02 9.04 10.33
CA THR A 68 5.53 10.29 10.94
C THR A 68 5.04 10.50 12.37
N GLU A 69 3.75 10.22 12.62
CA GLU A 69 3.13 10.26 13.94
C GLU A 69 3.66 9.14 14.83
N SER A 70 3.81 7.93 14.27
CA SER A 70 4.43 6.79 14.95
C SER A 70 5.85 7.11 15.43
N LYS A 71 6.66 7.82 14.63
CA LYS A 71 8.04 8.19 14.98
C LYS A 71 8.05 9.13 16.19
N ARG A 72 7.19 10.16 16.17
CA ARG A 72 7.05 11.12 17.28
C ARG A 72 6.66 10.41 18.58
N ASP A 73 5.72 9.49 18.52
CA ASP A 73 5.27 8.73 19.68
C ASP A 73 6.35 7.80 20.23
N ALA A 74 7.11 7.14 19.35
CA ALA A 74 8.23 6.31 19.77
C ALA A 74 9.35 7.15 20.41
N GLU A 75 9.62 8.36 19.92
CA GLU A 75 10.60 9.28 20.53
C GLU A 75 10.13 9.81 21.87
N ALA A 76 8.86 10.16 22.03
CA ALA A 76 8.27 10.51 23.31
C ALA A 76 8.41 9.35 24.32
N ALA A 77 8.14 8.12 23.89
CA ALA A 77 8.35 6.93 24.72
C ALA A 77 9.82 6.75 25.17
N ILE A 78 10.78 6.98 24.26
CA ILE A 78 12.22 6.90 24.58
C ILE A 78 12.63 7.99 25.57
N ASN A 79 12.10 9.21 25.42
CA ASN A 79 12.39 10.31 26.34
C ASN A 79 11.86 10.04 27.76
N LEU A 80 10.73 9.34 27.88
CA LEU A 80 10.16 8.94 29.17
C LEU A 80 10.89 7.72 29.77
N SER A 81 11.33 6.78 28.95
CA SER A 81 12.02 5.56 29.42
C SER A 81 13.14 5.15 28.46
N PRO A 82 14.36 5.66 28.66
CA PRO A 82 15.51 5.38 27.80
C PRO A 82 16.02 3.93 27.81
N ASP A 83 15.54 3.11 28.75
CA ASP A 83 15.94 1.71 28.89
C ASP A 83 14.91 0.73 28.30
N ASN A 84 13.78 1.21 27.76
CA ASN A 84 12.74 0.31 27.25
C ASN A 84 13.04 -0.14 25.80
N PRO A 85 13.37 -1.43 25.57
CA PRO A 85 13.72 -1.93 24.24
C PRO A 85 12.54 -1.83 23.25
N LYS A 86 11.29 -1.90 23.74
CA LYS A 86 10.09 -1.81 22.88
C LYS A 86 9.98 -0.44 22.22
N ALA A 87 10.33 0.64 22.93
CA ALA A 87 10.27 2.00 22.39
C ALA A 87 11.25 2.18 21.22
N PHE A 88 12.51 1.73 21.38
CA PHE A 88 13.49 1.71 20.29
C PHE A 88 13.09 0.80 19.14
N LEU A 89 12.47 -0.35 19.42
CA LEU A 89 11.98 -1.26 18.38
C LEU A 89 10.88 -0.59 17.53
N ARG A 90 9.92 0.10 18.16
CA ARG A 90 8.88 0.85 17.43
C ARG A 90 9.47 1.97 16.59
N LYS A 91 10.44 2.72 17.13
CA LYS A 91 11.17 3.75 16.37
C LYS A 91 11.90 3.16 15.17
N ALA A 92 12.64 2.05 15.38
CA ALA A 92 13.44 1.42 14.33
C ALA A 92 12.60 0.93 13.15
N ILE A 93 11.49 0.23 13.42
CA ILE A 93 10.57 -0.24 12.37
C ILE A 93 9.93 0.96 11.67
N THR A 94 9.52 2.00 12.40
CA THR A 94 8.94 3.20 11.81
C THR A 94 9.93 3.92 10.88
N CYS A 95 11.18 4.14 11.31
CA CYS A 95 12.24 4.74 10.50
C CYS A 95 12.56 3.90 9.26
N PHE A 96 12.47 2.57 9.36
CA PHE A 96 12.62 1.70 8.20
C PHE A 96 11.54 1.95 7.14
N HIS A 97 10.28 2.11 7.55
CA HIS A 97 9.18 2.46 6.63
C HIS A 97 9.28 3.89 6.07
N LEU A 98 9.90 4.82 6.80
CA LEU A 98 10.22 6.17 6.31
C LEU A 98 11.41 6.23 5.34
N GLY A 99 12.14 5.12 5.14
CA GLY A 99 13.35 5.09 4.31
C GLY A 99 14.61 5.61 5.01
N GLU A 100 14.53 5.95 6.30
CA GLU A 100 15.64 6.44 7.12
C GLU A 100 16.49 5.28 7.66
N TYR A 101 17.08 4.49 6.76
CA TYR A 101 17.75 3.22 7.13
C TYR A 101 18.93 3.39 8.09
N LYS A 102 19.63 4.54 8.05
CA LYS A 102 20.74 4.84 8.97
C LYS A 102 20.27 4.99 10.42
N GLU A 103 19.14 5.65 10.63
CA GLU A 103 18.57 5.86 11.97
C GLU A 103 17.89 4.58 12.48
N ALA A 104 17.22 3.85 11.58
CA ALA A 104 16.65 2.54 11.88
C ALA A 104 17.72 1.55 12.37
N LEU A 105 18.86 1.48 11.68
CA LEU A 105 19.97 0.58 12.03
C LEU A 105 20.52 0.89 13.43
N LYS A 106 20.79 2.16 13.74
CA LYS A 106 21.24 2.57 15.08
C LYS A 106 20.24 2.16 16.15
N SER A 107 18.95 2.35 15.89
CA SER A 107 17.88 1.99 16.83
C SER A 107 17.75 0.48 17.00
N PHE A 108 17.96 -0.34 15.96
CA PHE A 108 18.00 -1.80 16.11
C PHE A 108 19.24 -2.28 16.88
N GLU A 109 20.39 -1.63 16.70
CA GLU A 109 21.60 -1.92 17.46
C GLU A 109 21.45 -1.57 18.94
N THR A 110 20.75 -0.48 19.28
CA THR A 110 20.46 -0.17 20.69
C THR A 110 19.53 -1.20 21.30
N VAL A 111 18.51 -1.69 20.57
CA VAL A 111 17.66 -2.79 21.07
C VAL A 111 18.50 -4.05 21.31
N LEU A 112 19.36 -4.43 20.37
CA LEU A 112 20.22 -5.61 20.51
C LEU A 112 21.16 -5.50 21.73
N ARG A 113 21.58 -4.29 22.08
CA ARG A 113 22.41 -4.03 23.27
C ARG A 113 21.62 -4.14 24.58
N ILE A 114 20.34 -3.75 24.58
CA ILE A 114 19.47 -3.77 25.77
C ILE A 114 18.88 -5.17 25.98
N ASP A 115 18.34 -5.76 24.92
CA ASP A 115 17.72 -7.07 24.92
C ASP A 115 18.13 -7.88 23.67
N GLU A 116 19.06 -8.82 23.87
CA GLU A 116 19.50 -9.74 22.83
C GLU A 116 18.46 -10.83 22.52
N SER A 117 17.47 -11.05 23.40
CA SER A 117 16.48 -12.12 23.28
C SER A 117 15.39 -11.81 22.25
N THR A 118 15.17 -10.54 21.91
CA THR A 118 14.09 -10.16 20.99
C THR A 118 14.29 -10.80 19.60
N PRO A 119 13.38 -11.69 19.18
CA PRO A 119 13.53 -12.46 17.96
C PRO A 119 13.42 -11.57 16.71
N GLY A 120 14.17 -11.91 15.66
CA GLY A 120 14.06 -11.26 14.35
C GLY A 120 14.82 -9.93 14.20
N ILE A 121 15.37 -9.33 15.26
CA ILE A 121 16.14 -8.07 15.16
C ILE A 121 17.33 -8.19 14.21
N ARG A 122 18.06 -9.31 14.27
CA ARG A 122 19.21 -9.53 13.38
C ARG A 122 18.80 -9.50 11.90
N GLN A 123 17.60 -9.98 11.56
CA GLN A 123 17.07 -9.90 10.19
C GLN A 123 16.76 -8.46 9.80
N TRP A 124 16.14 -7.69 10.69
CA TRP A 124 15.89 -6.25 10.47
C TRP A 124 17.18 -5.46 10.23
N ILE A 125 18.25 -5.74 10.98
CA ILE A 125 19.56 -5.12 10.77
C ILE A 125 20.12 -5.46 9.39
N THR A 126 20.04 -6.74 8.98
CA THR A 126 20.45 -7.17 7.63
C THR A 126 19.69 -6.43 6.54
N TRP A 127 18.36 -6.33 6.65
CA TRP A 127 17.55 -5.57 5.68
C TRP A 127 17.87 -4.08 5.64
N CYS A 128 18.18 -3.46 6.78
CA CYS A 128 18.64 -2.07 6.82
C CYS A 128 19.98 -1.90 6.11
N LYS A 129 20.93 -2.80 6.35
CA LYS A 129 22.26 -2.77 5.71
C LYS A 129 22.16 -2.98 4.20
N GLU A 130 21.37 -3.94 3.76
CA GLU A 130 21.13 -4.22 2.34
C GLU A 130 20.51 -3.02 1.62
N ARG A 131 19.48 -2.40 2.20
CA ARG A 131 18.85 -1.19 1.63
C ARG A 131 19.81 0.00 1.60
N LEU A 132 20.67 0.13 2.61
CA LEU A 132 21.69 1.17 2.65
C LEU A 132 22.79 0.94 1.60
N ASP A 133 23.20 -0.32 1.40
CA ASP A 133 24.18 -0.69 0.37
C ASP A 133 23.62 -0.47 -1.04
N ARG A 134 22.37 -0.84 -1.28
CA ARG A 134 21.67 -0.54 -2.53
C ARG A 134 21.61 0.97 -2.79
N SER A 135 21.22 1.77 -1.79
CA SER A 135 21.21 3.23 -1.92
C SER A 135 22.61 3.80 -2.21
N LYS A 136 23.68 3.25 -1.61
CA LYS A 136 25.06 3.65 -1.92
C LYS A 136 25.49 3.25 -3.33
N LYS A 137 25.11 2.05 -3.77
CA LYS A 137 25.40 1.58 -5.13
C LYS A 137 24.73 2.48 -6.15
N ASP A 138 23.50 2.88 -5.93
CA ASP A 138 22.77 3.82 -6.80
C ASP A 138 23.44 5.22 -6.81
N LEU A 139 24.03 5.64 -5.69
CA LEU A 139 24.80 6.89 -5.58
C LEU A 139 26.22 6.80 -6.17
N SER A 140 26.81 5.62 -6.25
CA SER A 140 28.21 5.42 -6.69
C SER A 140 28.51 5.81 -8.14
N PRO A 141 27.70 5.48 -9.17
CA PRO A 141 27.95 5.94 -10.53
C PRO A 141 27.75 7.45 -10.66
N VAL A 142 26.77 8.02 -9.96
CA VAL A 142 26.50 9.46 -9.96
C VAL A 142 27.67 10.26 -9.38
N ILE A 143 28.29 9.76 -8.30
CA ILE A 143 29.46 10.43 -7.72
C ILE A 143 30.68 10.30 -8.64
N GLN A 144 30.88 9.14 -9.30
CA GLN A 144 32.00 8.92 -10.22
C GLN A 144 31.91 9.80 -11.47
N GLU A 145 30.72 9.97 -12.06
CA GLU A 145 30.50 10.86 -13.20
C GLU A 145 30.78 12.32 -12.83
N ASN A 146 30.25 12.79 -11.70
CA ASN A 146 30.50 14.16 -11.22
C ASN A 146 31.99 14.40 -10.88
N GLU A 147 32.69 13.40 -10.35
CA GLU A 147 34.13 13.51 -10.04
C GLU A 147 35.02 13.46 -11.29
N ALA A 148 34.60 12.73 -12.33
CA ALA A 148 35.25 12.72 -13.65
C ALA A 148 35.03 14.05 -14.38
N GLU A 149 33.83 14.64 -14.31
CA GLU A 149 33.53 15.97 -14.85
C GLU A 149 34.38 17.06 -14.15
N LEU A 150 34.49 17.00 -12.82
CA LEU A 150 35.34 17.94 -12.04
C LEU A 150 36.83 17.79 -12.36
N LYS A 151 37.31 16.56 -12.57
CA LYS A 151 38.72 16.31 -12.98
C LYS A 151 38.99 16.71 -14.43
N ALA A 152 38.03 16.53 -15.34
CA ALA A 152 38.13 16.99 -16.72
C ALA A 152 38.16 18.53 -16.80
N TYR A 153 37.35 19.21 -15.98
CA TYR A 153 37.39 20.66 -15.86
C TYR A 153 38.73 21.16 -15.30
N ALA A 154 39.27 20.50 -14.27
CA ALA A 154 40.57 20.85 -13.69
C ALA A 154 41.75 20.62 -14.66
N MET A 155 41.70 19.56 -15.48
CA MET A 155 42.73 19.27 -16.49
C MET A 155 42.70 20.24 -17.68
N ALA A 156 41.51 20.71 -18.09
CA ALA A 156 41.37 21.70 -19.17
C ALA A 156 41.93 23.09 -18.80
N SER A 157 42.07 23.42 -17.51
CA SER A 157 42.58 24.71 -17.03
C SER A 157 44.11 24.80 -16.85
N VAL A 158 44.88 23.78 -17.27
CA VAL A 158 46.35 23.75 -17.08
C VAL A 158 47.15 23.97 -18.38
N GLU A 159 46.49 24.01 -19.55
CA GLU A 159 47.15 24.25 -20.84
C GLU A 159 46.70 25.57 -21.49
N ASP A 160 46.97 26.72 -20.86
CA ASP A 160 47.25 27.97 -21.61
C ASP A 160 47.90 29.00 -20.67
N ILE A 161 49.24 29.07 -20.69
CA ILE A 161 49.99 30.23 -20.19
C ILE A 161 50.61 30.89 -21.41
N GLY A 162 49.80 31.65 -22.12
CA GLY A 162 50.19 32.55 -23.21
C GLY A 162 49.74 33.98 -22.88
N ASP A 163 50.68 34.92 -22.93
CA ASP A 163 50.55 36.33 -22.62
C ASP A 163 49.39 37.09 -23.31
N ALA A 164 48.86 38.09 -22.58
CA ALA A 164 48.06 39.26 -23.02
C ALA A 164 46.51 39.19 -22.91
N PRO A 165 45.82 40.36 -22.90
CA PRO A 165 45.47 41.14 -21.72
C PRO A 165 44.01 40.94 -21.29
N LEU A 166 43.77 41.13 -19.98
CA LEU A 166 42.49 41.04 -19.27
C LEU A 166 41.26 41.50 -20.08
N PRO A 167 40.36 40.58 -20.49
CA PRO A 167 38.98 40.90 -20.72
C PRO A 167 38.23 40.85 -19.38
N ALA A 168 37.49 41.91 -19.10
CA ALA A 168 36.62 42.03 -17.94
C ALA A 168 35.73 40.80 -17.79
N THR A 169 35.76 40.19 -16.62
CA THR A 169 34.95 39.04 -16.23
C THR A 169 33.48 39.46 -16.08
N PRO A 170 32.52 38.90 -16.81
CA PRO A 170 31.18 38.73 -16.30
C PRO A 170 31.14 37.35 -15.64
N GLY A 171 31.27 37.34 -14.31
CA GLY A 171 30.94 36.16 -13.52
C GLY A 171 29.46 35.86 -13.66
N GLY A 172 29.11 34.94 -14.57
CA GLY A 172 27.76 34.40 -14.73
C GLY A 172 27.76 32.94 -14.28
N SER A 173 27.33 32.68 -13.04
CA SER A 173 27.02 31.33 -12.59
C SER A 173 25.90 30.75 -13.46
N THR A 174 26.19 29.73 -14.27
CA THR A 174 25.18 28.94 -15.00
C THR A 174 24.43 28.07 -13.99
N GLY A 175 23.48 28.65 -13.27
CA GLY A 175 22.55 27.89 -12.44
C GLY A 175 21.72 26.98 -13.33
N LYS A 176 21.92 25.65 -13.22
CA LYS A 176 21.03 24.65 -13.86
C LYS A 176 19.58 24.99 -13.50
N VAL A 177 18.79 25.40 -14.49
CA VAL A 177 17.36 25.67 -14.31
C VAL A 177 16.67 24.35 -13.98
N LYS A 178 16.04 24.28 -12.81
CA LYS A 178 15.30 23.10 -12.37
C LYS A 178 13.97 23.01 -13.13
N HIS A 179 13.65 21.80 -13.60
CA HIS A 179 12.31 21.44 -14.05
C HIS A 179 11.74 20.34 -13.14
N ASP A 180 10.42 20.25 -13.06
CA ASP A 180 9.67 19.25 -12.30
C ASP A 180 8.45 18.82 -13.13
N TRP A 181 7.94 17.62 -12.91
CA TRP A 181 6.79 17.13 -13.65
C TRP A 181 5.86 16.31 -12.78
N TYR A 182 4.58 16.37 -13.11
CA TYR A 182 3.56 15.52 -12.52
C TYR A 182 2.54 15.15 -13.58
N GLN A 183 1.69 14.18 -13.28
CA GLN A 183 0.72 13.69 -14.24
C GLN A 183 -0.66 13.50 -13.62
N THR A 184 -1.64 13.60 -14.50
CA THR A 184 -3.02 13.17 -14.29
C THR A 184 -3.28 11.96 -15.19
N GLN A 185 -4.49 11.41 -15.13
CA GLN A 185 -4.88 10.31 -16.01
C GLN A 185 -4.73 10.69 -17.49
N THR A 186 -5.08 11.93 -17.85
CA THR A 186 -5.20 12.39 -19.24
C THR A 186 -4.10 13.36 -19.69
N HIS A 187 -3.39 14.01 -18.76
CA HIS A 187 -2.38 15.03 -19.07
C HIS A 187 -1.08 14.80 -18.31
N VAL A 188 0.04 15.15 -18.92
CA VAL A 188 1.35 15.32 -18.28
C VAL A 188 1.61 16.83 -18.16
N ILE A 189 2.02 17.29 -16.98
CA ILE A 189 2.30 18.70 -16.73
C ILE A 189 3.77 18.85 -16.38
N VAL A 190 4.51 19.53 -17.25
CA VAL A 190 5.93 19.86 -17.06
C VAL A 190 6.03 21.31 -16.59
N THR A 191 6.73 21.53 -15.48
CA THR A 191 6.95 22.84 -14.88
C THR A 191 8.42 23.19 -14.94
N VAL A 192 8.76 24.27 -15.65
CA VAL A 192 10.12 24.78 -15.78
C VAL A 192 10.25 26.05 -14.93
N MET A 193 11.22 26.10 -14.00
CA MET A 193 11.39 27.21 -13.06
C MET A 193 12.13 28.40 -13.71
N LEU A 194 11.44 29.09 -14.61
CA LEU A 194 11.92 30.30 -15.28
C LEU A 194 11.24 31.54 -14.70
N LYS A 195 12.04 32.49 -14.19
CA LYS A 195 11.54 33.73 -13.58
C LYS A 195 11.51 34.88 -14.58
N GLY A 196 10.41 35.61 -14.62
CA GLY A 196 10.30 36.89 -15.32
C GLY A 196 10.37 36.81 -16.85
N ILE A 197 9.74 35.80 -17.45
CA ILE A 197 9.72 35.61 -18.91
C ILE A 197 8.38 36.07 -19.50
N SER A 198 8.44 36.80 -20.60
CA SER A 198 7.29 37.26 -21.37
C SER A 198 6.91 36.23 -22.46
N LYS A 199 5.68 36.31 -22.99
CA LYS A 199 5.20 35.38 -24.03
C LYS A 199 6.03 35.43 -25.31
N ASP A 200 6.62 36.56 -25.64
CA ASP A 200 7.36 36.78 -26.88
C ASP A 200 8.78 36.19 -26.84
N ASP A 201 9.32 35.96 -25.64
CA ASP A 201 10.68 35.46 -25.40
C ASP A 201 10.74 33.93 -25.23
N LEU A 202 9.58 33.26 -25.32
CA LEU A 202 9.42 31.82 -25.13
C LEU A 202 8.99 31.16 -26.45
N LYS A 203 9.80 30.20 -26.92
CA LYS A 203 9.46 29.31 -28.03
C LYS A 203 9.26 27.89 -27.47
N VAL A 204 8.07 27.35 -27.61
CA VAL A 204 7.75 25.97 -27.24
C VAL A 204 7.34 25.25 -28.51
N HIS A 205 8.07 24.20 -28.87
CA HIS A 205 7.70 23.28 -29.92
C HIS A 205 7.35 21.95 -29.28
N VAL A 206 6.12 21.52 -29.51
CA VAL A 206 5.62 20.22 -29.08
C VAL A 206 5.48 19.38 -30.35
N THR A 207 5.95 18.14 -30.28
CA THR A 207 5.73 17.13 -31.33
C THR A 207 5.14 15.89 -30.68
N GLU A 208 4.78 14.88 -31.46
CA GLU A 208 4.17 13.66 -30.93
C GLU A 208 5.03 12.98 -29.86
N THR A 209 6.35 13.08 -29.94
CA THR A 209 7.28 12.37 -29.04
C THR A 209 8.36 13.25 -28.43
N THR A 210 8.47 14.53 -28.80
CA THR A 210 9.50 15.42 -28.24
C THR A 210 8.90 16.76 -27.83
N LEU A 211 9.43 17.31 -26.74
CA LEU A 211 9.12 18.64 -26.24
C LEU A 211 10.41 19.46 -26.24
N SER A 212 10.45 20.53 -27.02
CA SER A 212 11.55 21.50 -26.98
C SER A 212 11.06 22.88 -26.52
N VAL A 213 11.78 23.42 -25.53
CA VAL A 213 11.48 24.69 -24.88
C VAL A 213 12.73 25.55 -24.94
N THR A 214 12.64 26.64 -25.68
CA THR A 214 13.70 27.64 -25.80
C THR A 214 13.21 28.95 -25.19
N ALA A 215 13.95 29.50 -24.25
CA ALA A 215 13.57 30.70 -23.51
C ALA A 215 14.75 31.66 -23.35
N LEU A 216 14.54 32.93 -23.65
CA LEU A 216 15.53 33.98 -23.40
C LEU A 216 15.35 34.50 -21.97
N LEU A 217 16.36 34.30 -21.12
CA LEU A 217 16.33 34.83 -19.76
C LEU A 217 16.60 36.35 -19.76
N PRO A 218 16.05 37.10 -18.79
CA PRO A 218 16.33 38.53 -18.62
C PRO A 218 17.81 38.84 -18.33
N ASN A 219 18.61 37.81 -18.01
CA ASN A 219 20.05 37.92 -17.80
C ASN A 219 20.87 37.83 -19.10
N GLY A 220 20.22 37.70 -20.27
CA GLY A 220 20.87 37.56 -21.58
C GLY A 220 21.29 36.14 -21.96
N ASN A 221 21.09 35.16 -21.07
CA ASN A 221 21.37 33.75 -21.34
C ASN A 221 20.17 33.09 -22.03
N GLU A 222 20.43 32.26 -23.04
CA GLU A 222 19.42 31.41 -23.66
C GLU A 222 19.34 30.07 -22.91
N TYR A 223 18.12 29.65 -22.56
CA TYR A 223 17.83 28.35 -21.98
C TYR A 223 17.16 27.48 -23.02
N SER A 224 17.75 26.30 -23.28
CA SER A 224 17.14 25.27 -24.12
C SER A 224 16.94 23.99 -23.30
N LEU A 225 15.75 23.42 -23.39
CA LEU A 225 15.36 22.14 -22.80
C LEU A 225 14.73 21.30 -23.90
N GLU A 226 15.30 20.14 -24.15
CA GLU A 226 14.79 19.14 -25.09
C GLU A 226 14.51 17.87 -24.30
N LEU A 227 13.28 17.36 -24.41
CA LEU A 227 12.80 16.18 -23.68
C LEU A 227 12.21 15.18 -24.67
N ASP A 228 12.74 13.96 -24.66
CA ASP A 228 12.25 12.83 -25.44
C ASP A 228 11.18 12.07 -24.65
N LEU A 229 9.92 12.29 -24.97
CA LEU A 229 8.78 11.80 -24.20
C LEU A 229 8.64 10.27 -24.31
N ALA A 230 8.43 9.62 -23.17
CA ALA A 230 8.29 8.15 -23.10
C ALA A 230 7.09 7.60 -23.91
N HIS A 231 6.03 8.38 -24.07
CA HIS A 231 4.83 7.98 -24.82
C HIS A 231 4.35 9.10 -25.75
N PRO A 232 3.66 8.75 -26.85
CA PRO A 232 3.14 9.73 -27.78
C PRO A 232 2.05 10.60 -27.15
N ILE A 233 2.08 11.89 -27.50
CA ILE A 233 1.11 12.91 -27.05
C ILE A 233 0.31 13.46 -28.24
N LEU A 234 -0.84 14.08 -27.93
CA LEU A 234 -1.67 14.79 -28.91
C LEU A 234 -1.25 16.27 -28.95
N ASP A 235 -0.56 16.65 -30.03
CA ASP A 235 -0.03 18.01 -30.23
C ASP A 235 -1.12 19.09 -30.18
N SER A 236 -2.30 18.81 -30.76
CA SER A 236 -3.40 19.77 -30.93
C SER A 236 -3.98 20.36 -29.63
N ASP A 237 -3.84 19.66 -28.50
CA ASP A 237 -4.45 20.03 -27.22
C ASP A 237 -3.41 20.43 -26.16
N CYS A 238 -2.16 20.67 -26.57
CA CYS A 238 -1.10 21.08 -25.65
C CYS A 238 -1.25 22.57 -25.28
N VAL A 239 -1.25 22.88 -23.98
CA VAL A 239 -1.47 24.24 -23.46
C VAL A 239 -0.27 24.72 -22.67
N THR A 240 0.32 25.84 -23.09
CA THR A 240 1.39 26.53 -22.37
C THR A 240 0.81 27.67 -21.51
N LYS A 241 1.21 27.72 -20.24
CA LYS A 241 0.84 28.77 -19.29
C LYS A 241 2.10 29.39 -18.71
N ILE A 242 2.29 30.67 -18.95
CA ILE A 242 3.43 31.43 -18.47
C ILE A 242 3.01 32.14 -17.18
N LEU A 243 3.72 31.85 -16.09
CA LEU A 243 3.58 32.55 -14.82
C LEU A 243 4.88 33.34 -14.54
N PRO A 244 4.84 34.38 -13.68
CA PRO A 244 6.03 35.19 -13.38
C PRO A 244 7.19 34.42 -12.76
N SER A 245 6.91 33.28 -12.11
CA SER A 245 7.92 32.45 -11.41
C SER A 245 8.22 31.12 -12.09
N LYS A 246 7.40 30.70 -13.07
CA LYS A 246 7.50 29.39 -13.72
C LYS A 246 6.73 29.35 -15.03
N VAL A 247 7.11 28.43 -15.92
CA VAL A 247 6.36 28.08 -17.12
C VAL A 247 5.76 26.69 -16.92
N GLU A 248 4.45 26.56 -17.10
CA GLU A 248 3.73 25.28 -17.05
C GLU A 248 3.31 24.86 -18.46
N ILE A 249 3.67 23.63 -18.84
CA ILE A 249 3.37 23.05 -20.14
C ILE A 249 2.49 21.84 -19.89
N LYS A 250 1.24 21.91 -20.34
CA LYS A 250 0.28 20.81 -20.24
C LYS A 250 0.25 20.05 -21.55
N LEU A 251 0.71 18.81 -21.52
CA LEU A 251 0.73 17.89 -22.63
C LEU A 251 -0.46 16.93 -22.50
N LYS A 252 -1.24 16.76 -23.56
CA LYS A 252 -2.35 15.79 -23.57
C LYS A 252 -1.83 14.42 -24.01
N LYS A 253 -2.05 13.40 -23.18
CA LYS A 253 -1.64 12.03 -23.51
C LYS A 253 -2.51 11.48 -24.65
N ARG A 254 -1.93 10.64 -25.50
CA ARG A 254 -2.70 9.87 -26.50
C ARG A 254 -3.46 8.71 -25.87
N ASP A 255 -2.81 8.01 -24.95
CA ASP A 255 -3.36 6.86 -24.22
C ASP A 255 -3.51 7.21 -22.73
N ASP A 256 -4.58 6.72 -22.09
CA ASP A 256 -4.85 6.89 -20.65
C ASP A 256 -3.93 6.00 -19.78
N ILE A 257 -2.61 6.08 -20.03
CA ILE A 257 -1.57 5.30 -19.37
C ILE A 257 -0.83 6.19 -18.37
N PHE A 258 -0.45 5.60 -17.24
CA PHE A 258 0.41 6.24 -16.26
C PHE A 258 1.88 6.11 -16.68
N TRP A 259 2.56 7.24 -16.86
CA TRP A 259 3.95 7.26 -17.30
C TRP A 259 4.87 6.92 -16.12
N ALA A 260 5.72 5.90 -16.24
CA ALA A 260 6.69 5.57 -15.20
C ALA A 260 7.84 6.58 -15.14
N ALA A 261 8.20 7.17 -16.29
CA ALA A 261 9.21 8.21 -16.45
C ALA A 261 8.72 9.25 -17.47
N LEU A 262 9.21 10.49 -17.37
CA LEU A 262 8.93 11.54 -18.35
C LEU A 262 9.66 11.28 -19.67
N GLU A 263 10.92 10.86 -19.56
CA GLU A 263 11.79 10.58 -20.69
C GLU A 263 11.84 9.08 -21.02
N GLY A 264 11.89 8.74 -22.30
CA GLY A 264 12.06 7.35 -22.74
C GLY A 264 12.18 7.20 -24.26
N ASP A 265 12.77 6.08 -24.68
CA ASP A 265 13.02 5.75 -26.08
C ASP A 265 11.74 5.36 -26.83
N GLY A 266 10.73 6.24 -26.96
CA GLY A 266 9.62 6.23 -27.93
C GLY A 266 8.91 4.90 -28.25
N THR A 267 9.12 3.85 -27.48
CA THR A 267 8.72 2.48 -27.81
C THR A 267 7.45 2.19 -27.04
N PRO A 268 6.34 1.92 -27.73
CA PRO A 268 5.09 1.60 -27.07
C PRO A 268 5.27 0.29 -26.30
N ALA A 269 5.37 0.38 -24.98
CA ALA A 269 5.39 -0.78 -24.11
C ALA A 269 4.14 -1.63 -24.40
N LEU A 270 4.37 -2.82 -24.96
CA LEU A 270 3.35 -3.83 -25.22
C LEU A 270 2.61 -4.16 -23.92
N LYS A 271 1.28 -4.27 -24.05
CA LYS A 271 0.31 -4.61 -23.00
C LYS A 271 0.74 -5.83 -22.15
N PRO A 272 0.31 -5.90 -20.87
CA PRO A 272 0.60 -7.06 -20.01
C PRO A 272 -0.07 -8.32 -20.58
N ALA A 273 0.75 -9.31 -20.96
CA ALA A 273 0.29 -10.59 -21.46
C ALA A 273 -0.26 -11.45 -20.31
N SER A 274 -1.53 -11.83 -20.45
CA SER A 274 -2.19 -12.90 -19.70
C SER A 274 -1.40 -14.21 -19.86
N LEU A 275 -0.94 -14.78 -18.75
CA LEU A 275 -0.28 -16.09 -18.72
C LEU A 275 -1.35 -17.18 -18.66
N THR A 276 -1.72 -17.69 -19.84
CA THR A 276 -2.42 -18.96 -19.99
C THR A 276 -1.38 -20.09 -20.01
N SER A 277 -1.62 -21.10 -19.19
CA SER A 277 -0.77 -22.26 -18.92
C SER A 277 -0.58 -23.17 -20.14
N GLN A 278 0.68 -23.50 -20.44
CA GLN A 278 1.04 -24.65 -21.26
C GLN A 278 1.89 -25.62 -20.42
N SER A 279 1.37 -26.84 -20.32
CA SER A 279 1.94 -27.99 -19.61
C SER A 279 3.06 -28.67 -20.40
N CYS A 280 4.17 -28.99 -19.72
CA CYS A 280 5.13 -29.99 -20.17
C CYS A 280 5.51 -30.87 -18.96
N ALA A 281 4.99 -32.08 -18.93
CA ALA A 281 5.40 -33.11 -17.98
C ALA A 281 6.84 -33.54 -18.28
N SER A 282 7.74 -33.37 -17.31
CA SER A 282 8.85 -34.30 -17.10
C SER A 282 9.28 -34.24 -15.63
N ASP A 283 9.18 -35.42 -15.03
CA ASP A 283 9.38 -35.75 -13.64
C ASP A 283 10.88 -35.57 -13.28
N SER A 284 11.20 -34.49 -12.58
CA SER A 284 12.46 -34.35 -11.82
C SER A 284 12.31 -33.25 -10.79
N LYS A 285 12.09 -33.68 -9.54
CA LYS A 285 12.01 -32.82 -8.36
C LYS A 285 13.32 -32.04 -8.20
N ARG A 286 13.35 -30.78 -8.65
CA ARG A 286 14.49 -29.88 -8.43
C ARG A 286 14.37 -29.29 -7.02
N GLU A 287 15.00 -29.94 -6.05
CA GLU A 287 15.17 -29.41 -4.69
C GLU A 287 16.37 -28.46 -4.66
N TYR A 288 16.11 -27.18 -4.36
CA TYR A 288 17.14 -26.15 -4.18
C TYR A 288 17.71 -26.26 -2.76
N PRO A 289 19.03 -26.12 -2.53
CA PRO A 289 19.61 -26.28 -1.20
C PRO A 289 19.33 -25.01 -0.38
N SER A 290 18.16 -24.95 0.23
CA SER A 290 17.78 -23.88 1.15
C SER A 290 18.23 -24.25 2.57
N SER A 291 19.08 -23.41 3.18
CA SER A 291 19.65 -23.59 4.52
C SER A 291 18.68 -23.29 5.67
N SER A 292 17.37 -23.35 5.42
CA SER A 292 16.31 -23.08 6.39
C SER A 292 15.87 -24.37 7.10
N LYS A 293 15.90 -24.37 8.44
CA LYS A 293 15.36 -25.47 9.28
C LYS A 293 13.83 -25.49 9.36
N HIS A 294 13.13 -24.65 8.59
CA HIS A 294 11.67 -24.65 8.52
C HIS A 294 11.23 -24.85 7.08
N LYS A 295 10.52 -25.96 6.84
CA LYS A 295 9.94 -26.31 5.55
C LYS A 295 8.50 -25.78 5.54
N HIS A 296 8.26 -24.75 4.74
CA HIS A 296 6.92 -24.23 4.57
C HIS A 296 6.22 -25.08 3.50
N ASP A 297 5.20 -25.83 3.91
CA ASP A 297 4.50 -26.78 3.05
C ASP A 297 3.39 -26.06 2.28
N TRP A 298 3.71 -25.61 1.06
CA TRP A 298 2.78 -24.86 0.21
C TRP A 298 1.67 -25.73 -0.37
N ASP A 299 1.87 -27.05 -0.46
CA ASP A 299 0.84 -28.00 -0.90
C ASP A 299 -0.27 -28.14 0.14
N ALA A 300 0.08 -28.08 1.44
CA ALA A 300 -0.90 -28.08 2.53
C ALA A 300 -1.74 -26.79 2.55
N LEU A 301 -1.14 -25.64 2.26
CA LEU A 301 -1.85 -24.37 2.17
C LEU A 301 -2.73 -24.29 0.91
N ALA A 302 -2.28 -24.82 -0.23
CA ALA A 302 -3.11 -24.93 -1.43
C ALA A 302 -4.31 -25.87 -1.20
N ALA A 303 -4.12 -26.97 -0.47
CA ALA A 303 -5.20 -27.87 -0.09
C ALA A 303 -6.18 -27.24 0.92
N GLU A 304 -5.70 -26.45 1.88
CA GLU A 304 -6.54 -25.72 2.84
C GLU A 304 -7.34 -24.60 2.14
N VAL A 305 -6.74 -23.88 1.20
CA VAL A 305 -7.42 -22.86 0.38
C VAL A 305 -8.47 -23.51 -0.52
N ALA A 306 -8.17 -24.63 -1.19
CA ALA A 306 -9.17 -25.35 -1.99
C ALA A 306 -10.32 -25.92 -1.14
N LYS A 307 -10.03 -26.33 0.10
CA LYS A 307 -11.04 -26.80 1.05
C LYS A 307 -11.92 -25.66 1.58
N SER A 308 -11.32 -24.51 1.88
CA SER A 308 -12.04 -23.31 2.31
C SER A 308 -12.82 -22.66 1.16
N GLU A 309 -12.32 -22.67 -0.08
CA GLU A 309 -13.08 -22.23 -1.27
C GLU A 309 -14.29 -23.14 -1.55
N ASN A 310 -14.20 -24.44 -1.25
CA ASN A 310 -15.32 -25.38 -1.36
C ASN A 310 -16.31 -25.27 -0.19
N GLU A 311 -15.86 -24.86 1.00
CA GLU A 311 -16.71 -24.53 2.15
C GLU A 311 -17.40 -23.17 1.95
N GLU A 312 -16.73 -22.18 1.35
CA GLU A 312 -17.24 -20.83 1.09
C GLU A 312 -18.18 -20.79 -0.14
N GLN A 313 -17.98 -21.66 -1.15
CA GLN A 313 -19.00 -21.95 -2.17
C GLN A 313 -20.19 -22.76 -1.62
N GLY A 314 -20.04 -23.37 -0.45
CA GLY A 314 -21.08 -24.14 0.24
C GLY A 314 -22.08 -23.30 1.04
N GLU A 315 -21.83 -22.01 1.23
CA GLU A 315 -22.69 -21.11 2.03
C GLU A 315 -23.91 -20.56 1.26
N GLY A 316 -24.11 -21.00 0.01
CA GLY A 316 -25.32 -20.77 -0.78
C GLY A 316 -26.34 -21.93 -0.69
N GLU A 317 -27.18 -22.11 -1.72
CA GLU A 317 -28.22 -23.16 -1.80
C GLU A 317 -27.74 -24.58 -1.40
N ALA A 318 -26.44 -24.88 -1.54
CA ALA A 318 -25.85 -26.15 -1.12
C ALA A 318 -25.91 -26.38 0.41
N GLY A 319 -25.61 -25.36 1.22
CA GLY A 319 -25.73 -25.42 2.68
C GLY A 319 -27.19 -25.55 3.15
N LEU A 320 -28.12 -24.88 2.45
CA LEU A 320 -29.56 -25.01 2.66
C LEU A 320 -30.06 -26.43 2.32
N ASN A 321 -29.61 -26.99 1.20
CA ASN A 321 -29.96 -28.36 0.81
C ASN A 321 -29.42 -29.40 1.80
N GLN A 322 -28.20 -29.23 2.31
CA GLN A 322 -27.65 -30.09 3.35
C GLN A 322 -28.43 -29.97 4.67
N LEU A 323 -28.88 -28.76 5.03
CA LEU A 323 -29.74 -28.54 6.18
C LEU A 323 -31.09 -29.27 6.02
N PHE A 324 -31.72 -29.21 4.85
CA PHE A 324 -32.99 -29.93 4.59
C PHE A 324 -32.83 -31.45 4.60
N GLN A 325 -31.72 -31.99 4.07
CA GLN A 325 -31.40 -33.41 4.16
C GLN A 325 -31.19 -33.86 5.61
N LYS A 326 -30.57 -33.02 6.42
CA LYS A 326 -30.36 -33.29 7.85
C LYS A 326 -31.69 -33.26 8.63
N ILE A 327 -32.58 -32.30 8.36
CA ILE A 327 -33.91 -32.23 8.98
C ILE A 327 -34.78 -33.41 8.54
N TYR A 328 -34.73 -33.81 7.28
CA TYR A 328 -35.49 -34.96 6.78
C TYR A 328 -34.99 -36.29 7.34
N SER A 329 -33.66 -36.45 7.46
CA SER A 329 -33.08 -37.68 8.04
C SER A 329 -33.30 -37.77 9.55
N GLN A 330 -33.22 -36.65 10.29
CA GLN A 330 -33.37 -36.64 11.76
C GLN A 330 -34.81 -36.43 12.25
N GLY A 331 -35.72 -35.93 11.40
CA GLY A 331 -37.10 -35.61 11.78
C GLY A 331 -37.96 -36.84 12.10
N SER A 332 -39.10 -36.61 12.78
CA SER A 332 -40.14 -37.63 12.96
C SER A 332 -40.94 -37.86 11.66
N ASP A 333 -41.68 -38.96 11.57
CA ASP A 333 -42.46 -39.28 10.36
C ASP A 333 -43.52 -38.22 10.03
N GLU A 334 -44.03 -37.51 11.04
CA GLU A 334 -44.94 -36.38 10.87
C GLU A 334 -44.23 -35.19 10.20
N VAL A 335 -42.96 -34.92 10.56
CA VAL A 335 -42.15 -33.87 9.95
C VAL A 335 -41.81 -34.22 8.50
N ARG A 336 -41.48 -35.48 8.21
CA ARG A 336 -41.25 -35.94 6.82
C ARG A 336 -42.50 -35.82 5.97
N LYS A 337 -43.67 -36.17 6.53
CA LYS A 337 -44.95 -36.07 5.85
C LYS A 337 -45.33 -34.61 5.56
N ALA A 338 -45.07 -33.72 6.52
CA ALA A 338 -45.22 -32.27 6.40
C ALA A 338 -44.33 -31.69 5.28
N MET A 339 -43.05 -32.06 5.30
CA MET A 339 -42.08 -31.62 4.31
C MET A 339 -42.45 -32.10 2.91
N ASN A 340 -42.78 -33.38 2.75
CA ASN A 340 -43.17 -33.91 1.44
C ASN A 340 -44.45 -33.25 0.93
N LYS A 341 -45.49 -33.14 1.76
CA LYS A 341 -46.77 -32.53 1.35
C LYS A 341 -46.59 -31.05 0.94
N SER A 342 -45.88 -30.27 1.74
CA SER A 342 -45.62 -28.85 1.41
C SER A 342 -44.75 -28.68 0.17
N TYR A 343 -43.74 -29.54 -0.01
CA TYR A 343 -42.88 -29.53 -1.20
C TYR A 343 -43.67 -29.82 -2.48
N TYR A 344 -44.54 -30.84 -2.47
CA TYR A 344 -45.35 -31.19 -3.65
C TYR A 344 -46.43 -30.15 -3.95
N GLU A 345 -47.10 -29.60 -2.94
CA GLU A 345 -48.16 -28.60 -3.16
C GLU A 345 -47.61 -27.25 -3.62
N SER A 346 -46.42 -26.87 -3.14
CA SER A 346 -45.76 -25.61 -3.50
C SER A 346 -44.87 -25.71 -4.76
N GLY A 347 -44.81 -26.87 -5.42
CA GLY A 347 -43.95 -27.07 -6.59
C GLY A 347 -42.45 -26.92 -6.28
N GLY A 348 -42.05 -27.20 -5.04
CA GLY A 348 -40.66 -27.15 -4.57
C GLY A 348 -40.17 -25.79 -4.11
N THR A 349 -41.06 -24.80 -3.96
CA THR A 349 -40.69 -23.42 -3.58
C THR A 349 -40.82 -23.13 -2.09
N VAL A 350 -41.65 -23.88 -1.37
CA VAL A 350 -41.90 -23.68 0.07
C VAL A 350 -41.82 -25.01 0.81
N LEU A 351 -41.00 -25.04 1.87
CA LEU A 351 -40.85 -26.21 2.73
C LEU A 351 -41.25 -25.86 4.17
N SER A 352 -42.22 -26.60 4.71
CA SER A 352 -42.67 -26.43 6.10
C SER A 352 -42.60 -27.75 6.85
N THR A 353 -42.20 -27.68 8.12
CA THR A 353 -41.95 -28.84 9.00
C THR A 353 -43.10 -29.12 9.97
N ASN A 354 -44.13 -28.27 10.04
CA ASN A 354 -45.25 -28.40 10.97
C ASN A 354 -46.47 -29.09 10.31
N TRP A 355 -46.78 -30.33 10.71
CA TRP A 355 -47.88 -31.11 10.13
C TRP A 355 -49.27 -30.53 10.41
N ASN A 356 -49.47 -29.93 11.58
CA ASN A 356 -50.79 -29.40 11.96
C ASN A 356 -51.23 -28.25 11.03
N ASP A 357 -50.30 -27.44 10.56
CA ASP A 357 -50.60 -26.29 9.70
C ASP A 357 -50.81 -26.72 8.23
N ILE A 358 -49.97 -27.64 7.75
CA ILE A 358 -49.96 -28.11 6.34
C ILE A 358 -51.06 -29.14 6.09
N SER A 359 -51.53 -29.83 7.12
CA SER A 359 -52.63 -30.78 6.97
C SER A 359 -53.95 -30.07 6.63
N GLN A 360 -54.18 -28.87 7.17
CA GLN A 360 -55.44 -28.13 7.06
C GLN A 360 -55.50 -27.17 5.87
N LYS A 361 -54.37 -26.65 5.41
CA LYS A 361 -54.30 -25.63 4.34
C LYS A 361 -53.45 -26.11 3.17
N LYS A 362 -53.86 -25.77 1.94
CA LYS A 362 -53.04 -25.98 0.74
C LYS A 362 -51.90 -24.97 0.74
N VAL A 363 -50.67 -25.42 0.52
CA VAL A 363 -49.50 -24.51 0.50
C VAL A 363 -49.42 -23.84 -0.87
N GLU A 364 -49.48 -22.51 -0.89
CA GLU A 364 -49.38 -21.70 -2.11
C GLU A 364 -47.93 -21.62 -2.60
N VAL A 365 -47.76 -21.63 -3.93
CA VAL A 365 -46.46 -21.48 -4.59
C VAL A 365 -45.98 -20.04 -4.42
N LYS A 366 -44.82 -19.86 -3.79
CA LYS A 366 -44.16 -18.55 -3.66
C LYS A 366 -42.81 -18.61 -4.36
N PRO A 367 -42.72 -18.24 -5.64
CA PRO A 367 -41.46 -18.26 -6.35
C PRO A 367 -40.47 -17.24 -5.75
N PRO A 368 -39.15 -17.48 -5.87
CA PRO A 368 -38.12 -16.52 -5.46
C PRO A 368 -38.30 -15.15 -6.14
N ASP A 369 -37.88 -14.08 -5.46
CA ASP A 369 -38.16 -12.71 -5.86
C ASP A 369 -37.62 -12.43 -7.29
N GLY A 370 -38.54 -12.10 -8.22
CA GLY A 370 -38.24 -11.88 -9.64
C GLY A 370 -38.57 -13.02 -10.61
N MET A 371 -39.12 -14.16 -10.17
CA MET A 371 -39.59 -15.24 -11.04
C MET A 371 -41.11 -15.46 -10.96
N GLU A 372 -41.79 -15.64 -12.10
CA GLU A 372 -43.23 -15.95 -12.16
C GLU A 372 -43.47 -17.45 -12.40
N PHE A 373 -44.32 -18.07 -11.57
CA PHE A 373 -44.69 -19.47 -11.73
C PHE A 373 -45.67 -19.63 -12.90
N LYS A 374 -45.24 -20.33 -13.96
CA LYS A 374 -46.11 -20.66 -15.10
C LYS A 374 -46.72 -22.05 -14.94
N THR A 375 -48.05 -22.10 -14.83
CA THR A 375 -48.81 -23.35 -14.90
C THR A 375 -48.95 -23.77 -16.36
N TRP A 376 -48.49 -24.98 -16.69
CA TRP A 376 -48.73 -25.58 -17.99
C TRP A 376 -50.04 -26.37 -17.92
N GLU A 377 -51.07 -25.91 -18.63
CA GLU A 377 -52.28 -26.73 -18.84
C GLU A 377 -51.90 -27.94 -19.70
N LYS A 378 -52.38 -29.11 -19.32
CA LYS A 378 -52.04 -30.39 -19.94
C LYS A 378 -53.13 -30.87 -20.86
#